data_AF-A0A7C4SRT5-F1
#
_entry.id   AF-A0A7C4SRT5-F1
#
_cell.length_a   1.000
_cell.length_b   1.000
_cell.length_c   1.000
_cell.angle_alpha   90.00
_cell.angle_beta   90.00
_cell.angle_gamma   90.00
#
_symmetry.space_group_name_H-M   'P 1'
#
loop_
_entity.id
_entity.type
_entity.pdbx_description
1 polymer ?
#
loop_
_entity_poly.entity_id
_entity_poly.type
_entity_poly.pdbx_seq_one_letter_code
_entity_poly.pdbx_strand_id
1 'polypeptide(L)' 'MLEYKVVEVSDVTEDNLERALNHWTREGWRFDGMHFVVRETARRPSMAFVLFVKSTENDDALGGSREGN' A
#
# COMPACT_ATOMS: atom_id res chain seq x y z
N MET A 1 13.48 -0.39 8.54
CA MET A 1 13.58 0.01 7.11
C MET A 1 12.17 0.14 6.54
N LEU A 2 11.92 1.12 5.67
CA LEU A 2 10.63 1.26 5.01
C LEU A 2 10.65 0.48 3.70
N GLU A 3 9.77 -0.49 3.57
CA GLU A 3 9.56 -1.27 2.35
C GLU A 3 8.37 -0.71 1.60
N TYR A 4 8.54 -0.47 0.29
CA TYR A 4 7.48 -0.02 -0.59
C TYR A 4 7.10 -1.15 -1.54
N LYS A 5 5.80 -1.35 -1.71
CA LYS A 5 5.24 -2.33 -2.62
C LYS A 5 4.23 -1.66 -3.53
N VAL A 6 4.40 -1.89 -4.83
CA VAL A 6 3.49 -1.39 -5.87
C VAL A 6 2.74 -2.57 -6.44
N VAL A 7 1.42 -2.47 -6.50
CA VAL A 7 0.52 -3.50 -7.02
C VAL A 7 -0.21 -2.93 -8.21
N GLU A 8 0.00 -3.53 -9.36
CA GLU A 8 -0.65 -3.18 -10.61
C GLU A 8 -1.99 -3.92 -10.75
N VAL A 9 -3.05 -3.16 -11.01
CA VAL A 9 -4.42 -3.66 -11.17
C VAL A 9 -4.91 -3.25 -12.55
N SER A 10 -4.90 -4.20 -13.49
CA SER A 10 -5.33 -3.98 -14.87
C SER A 10 -6.85 -3.90 -15.04
N ASP A 11 -7.62 -4.43 -14.08
CA ASP A 11 -9.08 -4.35 -14.07
C ASP A 11 -9.54 -3.54 -12.87
N VAL A 12 -9.88 -2.27 -13.11
CA VAL A 12 -10.22 -1.26 -12.09
C VAL A 12 -11.70 -1.36 -11.72
N THR A 13 -12.12 -2.54 -11.28
CA THR A 13 -13.46 -2.79 -10.73
C THR A 13 -13.43 -2.78 -9.21
N GLU A 14 -14.55 -2.42 -8.58
CA GLU A 14 -14.68 -2.29 -7.12
C GLU A 14 -14.26 -3.56 -6.39
N ASP A 15 -14.76 -4.70 -6.84
CA ASP A 15 -14.47 -6.03 -6.29
C ASP A 15 -12.98 -6.40 -6.41
N ASN A 16 -12.34 -6.06 -7.51
CA ASN A 16 -10.93 -6.40 -7.74
C ASN A 16 -9.98 -5.52 -6.90
N LEU A 17 -10.31 -4.23 -6.79
CA LEU A 17 -9.62 -3.28 -5.90
C LEU A 17 -9.78 -3.67 -4.43
N GLU A 18 -11.00 -4.00 -4.00
CA GLU A 18 -11.28 -4.42 -2.63
C GLU A 18 -10.51 -5.69 -2.27
N ARG A 19 -10.49 -6.70 -3.16
CA ARG A 19 -9.70 -7.91 -2.95
C ARG A 19 -8.21 -7.62 -2.82
N ALA A 20 -7.66 -6.77 -3.68
CA ALA A 20 -6.24 -6.42 -3.63
C ALA A 20 -5.90 -5.71 -2.31
N LEU A 21 -6.68 -4.70 -1.92
CA LEU A 21 -6.50 -3.97 -0.66
C LEU A 21 -6.60 -4.89 0.55
N ASN A 22 -7.65 -5.72 0.62
CA ASN A 22 -7.85 -6.65 1.73
C ASN A 22 -6.74 -7.69 1.81
N HIS A 23 -6.26 -8.22 0.69
CA HIS A 23 -5.19 -9.19 0.66
C HIS A 23 -3.89 -8.61 1.24
N TRP A 24 -3.44 -7.44 0.76
CA TRP A 24 -2.20 -6.81 1.22
C TRP A 24 -2.30 -6.26 2.64
N THR A 25 -3.47 -5.74 3.03
CA THR A 25 -3.69 -5.28 4.40
C THR A 25 -3.61 -6.43 5.40
N ARG A 26 -4.10 -7.63 5.03
CA ARG A 26 -3.99 -8.84 5.87
C ARG A 26 -2.56 -9.36 5.99
N GLU A 27 -1.71 -9.12 4.99
CA GLU A 27 -0.28 -9.41 5.00
C GLU A 27 0.55 -8.40 5.85
N GLY A 28 -0.12 -7.43 6.48
CA GLY A 28 0.49 -6.41 7.32
C GLY A 28 1.10 -5.25 6.52
N TRP A 29 0.68 -5.05 5.28
CA TRP A 29 1.03 -3.85 4.51
C TRP A 29 0.05 -2.73 4.81
N ARG A 30 0.57 -1.50 4.94
CA ARG A 30 -0.25 -0.31 5.09
C ARG A 30 -0.50 0.31 3.72
N PHE A 31 -1.76 0.59 3.40
CA PHE A 31 -2.11 1.35 2.21
C PHE A 31 -1.55 2.78 2.30
N ASP A 32 -0.83 3.21 1.27
CA ASP A 32 -0.20 4.53 1.19
C ASP A 32 -0.90 5.43 0.16
N GLY A 33 -1.21 4.90 -1.02
CA GLY A 33 -1.87 5.67 -2.07
C GLY A 33 -2.27 4.84 -3.28
N MET A 34 -2.98 5.46 -4.22
CA MET A 34 -3.39 4.81 -5.47
C MET A 34 -3.36 5.79 -6.64
N HIS A 35 -2.82 5.36 -7.77
CA HIS A 35 -2.76 6.12 -9.00
C HIS A 35 -3.54 5.42 -10.11
N PHE A 36 -4.55 6.09 -10.64
CA PHE A 36 -5.31 5.60 -11.78
C PHE A 36 -4.66 6.06 -13.09
N VAL A 37 -4.43 5.11 -13.99
CA VAL A 37 -4.02 5.37 -15.37
C VAL A 37 -5.26 5.45 -16.24
N VAL A 38 -5.62 6.67 -16.59
CA VAL A 38 -6.66 6.97 -17.58
C VAL A 38 -6.01 7.17 -18.94
N ARG A 39 -6.49 6.46 -19.97
CA ARG A 39 -6.15 6.79 -21.36
C ARG A 39 -7.08 7.92 -21.82
N GLU A 40 -6.54 8.94 -22.48
CA GLU A 40 -7.28 10.15 -22.94
C GLU A 40 -8.59 9.87 -23.69
N THR A 41 -8.72 8.71 -24.33
CA THR A 41 -9.92 8.31 -25.10
C THR A 41 -10.90 7.43 -24.31
N ALA A 42 -10.53 6.91 -23.14
CA ALA A 42 -11.32 5.93 -22.40
C ALA A 42 -12.07 6.57 -21.22
N ARG A 43 -13.40 6.45 -21.23
CA ARG A 43 -14.30 6.88 -20.14
C ARG A 43 -14.11 6.10 -18.83
N ARG A 44 -13.31 5.04 -18.83
CA ARG A 44 -13.01 4.19 -17.66
C ARG A 44 -11.49 4.03 -17.51
N PRO A 45 -10.93 4.16 -16.29
CA PRO A 45 -9.51 3.94 -16.04
C PRO A 45 -9.14 2.51 -16.45
N SER A 46 -8.07 2.37 -17.22
CA SER A 46 -7.65 1.07 -17.78
C SER A 46 -6.66 0.34 -16.88
N MET A 47 -6.10 1.02 -15.87
CA MET A 47 -5.16 0.43 -14.92
C MET A 47 -5.10 1.29 -13.66
N ALA A 48 -4.79 0.68 -12.52
CA ALA A 48 -4.49 1.37 -11.29
C ALA A 48 -3.21 0.81 -10.66
N PHE A 49 -2.39 1.67 -10.08
CA PHE A 49 -1.24 1.30 -9.27
C PHE A 49 -1.56 1.60 -7.81
N VAL A 50 -1.52 0.58 -6.97
CA VAL A 50 -1.79 0.68 -5.54
C VAL A 50 -0.46 0.60 -4.80
N LEU A 51 -0.16 1.63 -4.02
CA LEU A 51 1.05 1.73 -3.24
C LEU A 51 0.77 1.28 -1.81
N PHE A 52 1.67 0.44 -1.32
CA PHE A 52 1.68 -0.07 0.02
C PHE A 52 3.05 0.19 0.65
N VAL A 53 3.04 0.50 1.94
CA VAL A 53 4.24 0.69 2.74
C VAL A 53 4.23 -0.28 3.92
N LYS A 54 5.38 -0.85 4.23
CA LYS A 54 5.57 -1.68 5.41
C LYS A 54 6.81 -1.21 6.15
N SER A 55 6.63 -0.83 7.40
CA SER A 55 7.75 -0.57 8.31
C SER A 55 8.23 -1.91 8.83
N THR A 56 9.33 -2.43 8.28
CA THR A 56 10.01 -3.56 8.91
C THR A 56 10.89 -2.98 10.01
N GLU A 57 10.44 -3.16 11.25
CA GLU A 57 11.18 -2.70 12.41
C GLU A 57 12.46 -3.52 12.55
N ASN A 58 13.56 -2.89 12.19
CA ASN A 58 14.82 -3.09 12.89
C ASN A 58 15.09 -1.88 13.81
N ASP A 59 14.01 -1.21 14.27
CA ASP A 59 14.07 0.02 15.07
C ASP A 59 13.29 -0.10 16.39
N ASP A 60 12.84 -1.29 16.79
CA ASP A 60 12.25 -1.53 18.12
C ASP A 60 13.31 -1.80 19.21
N ALA A 61 14.60 -1.49 18.94
CA ALA A 61 15.71 -1.83 19.84
C ALA A 61 16.38 -0.66 20.57
N LEU A 62 15.98 0.61 20.37
CA LEU A 62 16.68 1.77 20.98
C LEU A 62 15.79 2.79 21.71
N GLY A 63 14.60 2.39 22.17
CA GLY A 63 13.68 3.27 22.91
C GLY A 63 13.59 3.02 24.43
N GLY A 64 14.35 2.09 24.99
CA GLY A 64 14.31 1.73 26.41
C GLY A 64 15.12 2.67 27.29
N SER A 65 14.46 3.24 28.30
CA SER A 65 15.05 3.81 29.52
C SER A 65 15.66 5.22 29.41
N ARG A 66 14.79 6.23 29.35
CA ARG A 66 14.99 7.43 30.15
C ARG A 66 14.15 7.30 31.42
N GLU A 67 14.62 6.45 32.34
CA GLU A 67 14.17 6.46 33.72
C GLU A 67 14.53 7.81 34.33
N GLY A 68 13.52 8.48 34.87
CA GLY A 68 13.69 9.68 35.67
C GLY A 68 14.30 9.34 37.02
N ASN A 69 15.24 10.18 37.46
CA ASN A 69 15.27 10.86 38.77
C ASN A 69 16.66 11.47 38.98
#